data_AF-A0A8H4XP97-F1
#
_entry.id   AF-A0A8H4XP97-F1
#
_cell.length_a   1.000
_cell.length_b   1.000
_cell.length_c   1.000
_cell.angle_alpha   90.00
_cell.angle_beta   90.00
_cell.angle_gamma   90.00
#
_symmetry.space_group_name_H-M   'P 1'
#
loop_
_entity.id
_entity.type
_entity.pdbx_description
1 polymer ?
#
loop_
_entity_poly.entity_id
_entity_poly.type
_entity_poly.pdbx_seq_one_letter_code
_entity_poly.pdbx_strand_id
1 'polypeptide(L)'
;MKILRLDTMATALVKVGDSLEELEIHRETIAAYSRGDYDPPDIILQGTLAQLSQMRRLRRLHVPWAFVIGSDSYFTTGHIGPALPHNLEHLTLAEGFIDTDESDDRDEDMISSFTVELESGVMSHLRDLQSVCLPWSCYRRGISDTVREKRDRLGARFNLVLTNESGPSA
;
A
#
# COMPACT_ATOMS: atom_id res chain seq x y z
N MET A 1 -13.20 -9.18 18.54
CA MET A 1 -12.08 -9.60 17.68
C MET A 1 -12.57 -10.31 16.43
N LYS A 2 -12.35 -9.71 15.26
CA LYS A 2 -12.61 -10.31 13.93
C LYS A 2 -11.27 -10.64 13.28
N ILE A 3 -11.18 -11.77 12.60
CA ILE A 3 -9.96 -12.18 11.88
C ILE A 3 -10.21 -12.01 10.39
N LEU A 4 -9.40 -11.19 9.74
CA LEU A 4 -9.40 -11.07 8.29
C LEU A 4 -8.28 -11.94 7.71
N ARG A 5 -8.65 -13.00 7.00
CA ARG A 5 -7.72 -13.98 6.42
C ARG A 5 -7.29 -13.57 5.02
N LEU A 6 -6.23 -12.76 4.95
CA LEU A 6 -5.70 -12.23 3.69
C LEU A 6 -5.12 -13.34 2.82
N ASP A 7 -4.46 -14.32 3.42
CA ASP A 7 -3.94 -15.51 2.72
C ASP A 7 -5.05 -16.27 1.97
N THR A 8 -6.20 -16.47 2.62
CA THR A 8 -7.37 -17.14 2.09
C THR A 8 -8.00 -16.33 0.96
N MET A 9 -8.07 -15.01 1.14
CA MET A 9 -8.54 -14.09 0.08
C MET A 9 -7.63 -14.12 -1.14
N ALA A 10 -6.30 -14.08 -0.94
CA ALA A 10 -5.32 -14.14 -2.01
C ALA A 10 -5.45 -15.46 -2.80
N THR A 11 -5.55 -16.60 -2.11
CA THR A 11 -5.76 -17.90 -2.76
C THR A 11 -7.06 -17.95 -3.57
N ALA A 12 -8.12 -17.28 -3.13
CA ALA A 12 -9.37 -17.19 -3.89
C ALA A 12 -9.19 -16.31 -5.14
N LEU A 13 -8.54 -15.15 -5.02
CA LEU A 13 -8.30 -14.21 -6.12
C LEU A 13 -7.40 -14.81 -7.21
N VAL A 14 -6.40 -15.59 -6.84
CA VAL A 14 -5.52 -16.28 -7.82
C VAL A 14 -6.31 -17.17 -8.78
N LYS A 15 -7.44 -17.77 -8.34
CA LYS A 15 -8.28 -18.62 -9.21
C LYS A 15 -8.88 -17.88 -10.40
N VAL A 16 -8.99 -16.55 -10.33
CA VAL A 16 -9.47 -15.69 -11.43
C VAL A 16 -8.35 -14.84 -12.03
N GLY A 17 -7.11 -15.05 -11.59
CA GLY A 17 -5.93 -14.24 -11.96
C GLY A 17 -5.53 -14.30 -13.43
N ASP A 18 -6.02 -15.30 -14.18
CA ASP A 18 -5.80 -15.39 -15.63
C ASP A 18 -6.75 -14.48 -16.44
N SER A 19 -7.77 -13.90 -15.81
CA SER A 19 -8.73 -12.99 -16.44
C SER A 19 -8.78 -11.59 -15.83
N LEU A 20 -8.30 -11.43 -14.60
CA LEU A 20 -8.38 -10.18 -13.88
C LEU A 20 -7.20 -9.27 -14.23
N GLU A 21 -7.50 -8.13 -14.85
CA GLU A 21 -6.50 -7.11 -15.21
C GLU A 21 -6.42 -5.97 -14.20
N GLU A 22 -7.47 -5.80 -13.40
CA GLU A 22 -7.60 -4.73 -12.41
C GLU A 22 -8.23 -5.28 -11.13
N LEU A 23 -7.62 -4.96 -9.99
CA LEU A 23 -8.10 -5.31 -8.67
C LEU A 23 -8.05 -4.08 -7.77
N GLU A 24 -9.19 -3.71 -7.21
CA GLU A 24 -9.28 -2.65 -6.23
C GLU A 24 -9.91 -3.16 -4.94
N ILE A 25 -9.23 -2.92 -3.82
CA ILE A 25 -9.71 -3.20 -2.47
C ILE A 25 -9.72 -1.88 -1.73
N HIS A 26 -10.92 -1.36 -1.52
CA HIS A 26 -11.14 -0.05 -0.90
C HIS A 26 -11.56 -0.18 0.56
N ARG A 27 -11.26 0.84 1.35
CA ARG A 27 -11.92 1.08 2.64
C ARG A 27 -13.22 1.83 2.37
N GLU A 28 -14.35 1.21 2.69
CA GLU A 28 -15.67 1.83 2.46
C GLU A 28 -16.03 2.91 3.50
N THR A 29 -15.46 2.84 4.71
CA THR A 29 -15.87 3.71 5.82
C THR A 29 -14.69 4.40 6.48
N ILE A 30 -14.63 5.73 6.34
CA ILE A 30 -13.72 6.58 7.12
C ILE A 30 -14.43 6.88 8.44
N ALA A 31 -13.71 6.76 9.56
CA ALA A 31 -14.25 7.11 10.86
C ALA A 31 -14.71 8.58 10.85
N ALA A 32 -15.95 8.83 11.25
CA ALA A 32 -16.42 10.20 11.45
C ALA A 32 -15.84 10.73 12.77
N TYR A 33 -14.56 11.14 12.75
CA TYR A 33 -13.86 11.73 13.91
C TYR A 33 -14.56 12.99 14.47
N SER A 34 -15.52 13.56 13.74
CA SER A 34 -16.38 14.65 14.16
C SER A 34 -17.55 14.24 15.07
N ARG A 35 -17.78 12.94 15.31
CA ARG A 35 -18.95 12.42 16.04
C ARG A 35 -18.67 11.83 17.42
N GLY A 36 -17.47 12.05 17.97
CA GLY A 36 -17.05 11.57 19.29
C GLY A 36 -15.96 10.51 19.20
N ASP A 37 -15.71 9.82 20.32
CA ASP A 37 -14.70 8.76 20.41
C ASP A 37 -15.06 7.62 19.44
N TYR A 38 -14.21 7.44 18.42
CA TYR A 38 -14.31 6.31 17.51
C TYR A 38 -13.52 5.15 18.10
N ASP A 39 -14.22 4.07 18.41
CA ASP A 39 -13.63 2.80 18.81
C ASP A 39 -13.58 1.88 17.57
N PRO A 40 -12.44 1.77 16.86
CA PRO A 40 -12.32 0.89 15.71
C PRO A 40 -12.58 -0.56 16.12
N PRO A 41 -13.23 -1.37 15.26
CA PRO A 41 -13.38 -2.78 15.57
C PRO A 41 -12.01 -3.46 15.67
N ASP A 42 -11.80 -4.24 16.72
CA ASP A 42 -10.62 -5.12 16.84
C ASP A 42 -10.56 -6.10 15.66
N ILE A 43 -9.71 -5.80 14.68
CA ILE A 43 -9.44 -6.64 13.51
C ILE A 43 -7.99 -7.12 13.57
N ILE A 44 -7.80 -8.43 13.45
CA ILE A 44 -6.49 -9.05 13.26
C ILE A 44 -6.35 -9.45 11.79
N LEU A 45 -5.27 -9.02 11.15
CA LEU A 45 -4.90 -9.50 9.83
C LEU A 45 -4.14 -10.83 9.97
N GLN A 46 -4.63 -11.87 9.29
CA GLN A 46 -3.94 -13.15 9.21
C GLN A 46 -3.36 -13.32 7.81
N GLY A 47 -2.03 -13.45 7.76
CA GLY A 47 -1.27 -13.54 6.50
C GLY A 47 -1.22 -12.22 5.73
N THR A 48 -0.84 -12.29 4.46
CA THR A 48 -0.77 -11.15 3.55
C THR A 48 -1.33 -11.53 2.17
N LEU A 49 -1.43 -10.55 1.29
CA LEU A 49 -1.79 -10.75 -0.11
C LEU A 49 -0.61 -11.17 -1.00
N ALA A 50 0.45 -11.77 -0.45
CA ALA A 50 1.64 -12.14 -1.20
C ALA A 50 1.41 -13.03 -2.43
N GLN A 51 0.32 -13.83 -2.45
CA GLN A 51 -0.01 -14.68 -3.60
C GLN A 51 -0.53 -13.90 -4.83
N LEU A 52 -0.83 -12.60 -4.70
CA LEU A 52 -1.19 -11.76 -5.85
C LEU A 52 -0.07 -11.70 -6.90
N SER A 53 1.19 -11.95 -6.50
CA SER A 53 2.33 -12.15 -7.39
C SER A 53 2.10 -13.18 -8.51
N GLN A 54 1.17 -14.13 -8.30
CA GLN A 54 0.81 -15.16 -9.26
C GLN A 54 -0.19 -14.69 -10.33
N MET A 55 -0.82 -13.52 -10.16
CA MET A 55 -1.86 -13.01 -11.06
C MET A 55 -1.25 -12.32 -12.29
N ARG A 56 -0.87 -13.12 -13.28
CA ARG A 56 -0.09 -12.67 -14.45
C ARG A 56 -0.80 -11.65 -15.33
N ARG A 57 -2.13 -11.55 -15.28
CA ARG A 57 -2.86 -10.54 -16.06
C ARG A 57 -3.06 -9.22 -15.33
N LEU A 58 -2.79 -9.16 -14.04
CA LEU A 58 -3.05 -7.99 -13.22
C LEU A 58 -2.06 -6.86 -13.56
N ARG A 59 -2.61 -5.75 -14.07
CA ARG A 59 -1.88 -4.53 -14.46
C ARG A 59 -2.13 -3.39 -13.52
N ARG A 60 -3.31 -3.33 -12.89
CA ARG A 60 -3.66 -2.30 -11.91
C ARG A 60 -4.04 -2.94 -10.59
N LEU A 61 -3.36 -2.51 -9.53
CA LEU A 61 -3.60 -2.99 -8.17
C LEU A 61 -3.79 -1.80 -7.25
N HIS A 62 -4.96 -1.72 -6.64
CA HIS A 62 -5.26 -0.80 -5.56
C HIS A 62 -5.57 -1.60 -4.30
N VAL A 63 -4.72 -1.50 -3.28
CA VAL A 63 -4.90 -2.26 -2.03
C VAL A 63 -4.41 -1.48 -0.82
N PRO A 64 -4.95 -1.75 0.37
CA PRO A 64 -4.45 -1.16 1.61
C PRO A 64 -3.02 -1.62 1.89
N TRP A 65 -2.14 -0.69 2.26
CA TRP A 65 -0.71 -0.94 2.52
C TRP A 65 -0.49 -2.14 3.46
N ALA A 66 -1.23 -2.17 4.56
CA ALA A 66 -1.17 -3.24 5.57
C ALA A 66 -1.51 -4.64 5.02
N PHE A 67 -2.25 -4.74 3.91
CA PHE A 67 -2.59 -6.04 3.32
C PHE A 67 -1.41 -6.67 2.56
N VAL A 68 -0.44 -5.84 2.17
CA VAL A 68 0.77 -6.27 1.47
C VAL A 68 1.85 -6.64 2.48
N ILE A 69 2.06 -5.77 3.48
CA ILE A 69 3.19 -5.90 4.41
C ILE A 69 2.89 -6.64 5.71
N GLY A 70 1.61 -6.84 6.06
CA GLY A 70 1.17 -7.45 7.32
C GLY A 70 0.85 -6.41 8.42
N SER A 71 0.30 -6.88 9.54
CA SER A 71 -0.15 -6.03 10.65
C SER A 71 0.94 -5.53 11.59
N ASP A 72 2.15 -6.09 11.52
CA ASP A 72 3.09 -6.03 12.66
C ASP A 72 4.04 -4.83 12.64
N SER A 73 4.01 -4.00 11.58
CA SER A 73 4.43 -2.59 11.59
C SER A 73 4.09 -1.95 10.24
N TYR A 74 3.98 -0.62 10.17
CA TYR A 74 3.94 0.08 8.87
C TYR A 74 5.27 -0.01 8.10
N PHE A 75 6.32 -0.54 8.73
CA PHE A 75 7.72 -0.30 8.40
C PHE A 75 8.52 -1.60 8.26
N THR A 76 7.93 -2.63 7.66
CA THR A 76 8.67 -3.84 7.27
C THR A 76 9.16 -3.69 5.83
N THR A 77 10.49 -3.79 5.65
CA THR A 77 11.13 -3.80 4.33
C THR A 77 11.24 -5.23 3.80
N GLY A 78 11.15 -5.39 2.49
CA GLY A 78 11.25 -6.67 1.77
C GLY A 78 9.93 -7.41 1.56
N HIS A 79 8.78 -6.80 1.86
CA HIS A 79 7.47 -7.45 1.74
C HIS A 79 6.65 -6.96 0.56
N ILE A 80 6.88 -5.73 0.10
CA ILE A 80 6.10 -5.15 -0.99
C ILE A 80 6.45 -5.82 -2.30
N GLY A 81 7.72 -5.77 -2.71
CA GLY A 81 8.16 -6.32 -4.00
C GLY A 81 7.68 -7.76 -4.27
N PRO A 82 7.93 -8.72 -3.36
CA PRO A 82 7.55 -10.12 -3.56
C PRO A 82 6.04 -10.39 -3.66
N ALA A 83 5.20 -9.48 -3.15
CA ALA A 83 3.75 -9.62 -3.20
C ALA A 83 3.13 -9.14 -4.52
N LEU A 84 3.88 -8.37 -5.32
CA LEU A 84 3.36 -7.70 -6.51
C LEU A 84 3.46 -8.59 -7.77
N PRO A 85 2.42 -8.61 -8.62
CA PRO A 85 2.45 -9.33 -9.90
C PRO A 85 3.45 -8.73 -10.88
N HIS A 86 4.06 -9.58 -11.70
CA HIS A 86 5.14 -9.20 -12.63
C HIS A 86 4.74 -8.12 -13.65
N ASN A 87 3.50 -8.17 -14.15
CA ASN A 87 3.00 -7.29 -15.22
C ASN A 87 2.27 -6.07 -14.67
N LEU A 88 2.52 -5.71 -13.41
CA LEU A 88 1.87 -4.59 -12.77
C LEU A 88 2.39 -3.28 -13.37
N GLU A 89 1.48 -2.46 -13.89
CA GLU A 89 1.77 -1.15 -14.48
C GLU A 89 1.50 -0.02 -13.47
N HIS A 90 0.43 -0.17 -12.68
CA HIS A 90 -0.02 0.83 -11.73
C HIS A 90 -0.30 0.21 -10.36
N LEU A 91 0.38 0.73 -9.34
CA LEU A 91 0.18 0.35 -7.96
C LEU A 91 -0.38 1.53 -7.17
N THR A 92 -1.47 1.32 -6.44
CA THR A 92 -1.96 2.24 -5.41
C THR A 92 -1.95 1.49 -4.09
N LEU A 93 -1.16 2.00 -3.14
CA LEU A 93 -1.13 1.52 -1.77
C LEU A 93 -1.94 2.52 -0.93
N ALA A 94 -3.13 2.12 -0.51
CA ALA A 94 -4.02 2.96 0.28
C ALA A 94 -3.67 2.94 1.76
N GLU A 95 -4.20 3.91 2.49
CA GLU A 95 -4.14 3.90 3.96
C GLU A 95 -4.70 2.58 4.54
N GLY A 96 -3.98 2.03 5.52
CA GLY A 96 -4.34 0.78 6.21
C GLY A 96 -5.54 0.94 7.16
N PHE A 97 -6.11 -0.19 7.58
CA PHE A 97 -7.24 -0.26 8.53
C PHE A 97 -6.87 -0.02 9.99
N ILE A 98 -5.58 -0.03 10.30
CA ILE A 98 -5.08 -0.01 11.66
C ILE A 98 -4.67 1.43 11.93
N ASP A 99 -5.13 2.00 13.03
CA ASP A 99 -4.82 3.35 13.50
C ASP A 99 -3.79 3.21 14.62
N THR A 100 -2.58 2.75 14.28
CA THR A 100 -1.54 2.43 15.29
C THR A 100 -0.21 3.06 14.93
N ASP A 101 -0.15 4.38 14.92
CA ASP A 101 0.92 5.09 15.63
C ASP A 101 0.76 6.60 15.44
N GLU A 102 0.77 7.31 16.56
CA GLU A 102 0.95 8.76 16.69
C GLU A 102 2.40 9.17 16.36
N SER A 103 3.04 8.52 15.38
CA SER A 103 4.39 8.90 14.95
C SER A 103 4.30 10.18 14.12
N ASP A 104 4.89 11.24 14.64
CA ASP A 104 5.09 12.51 13.93
C ASP A 104 5.88 12.32 12.61
N ASP A 105 6.59 11.19 12.43
CA ASP A 105 7.47 10.97 11.27
C ASP A 105 6.93 9.91 10.27
N ARG A 106 5.66 9.49 10.40
CA ARG A 106 5.05 8.42 9.57
C ARG A 106 5.29 8.57 8.07
N ASP A 107 5.17 9.77 7.53
CA ASP A 107 5.36 10.04 6.09
C ASP A 107 6.82 9.84 5.66
N GLU A 108 7.78 10.25 6.51
CA GLU A 108 9.21 10.09 6.25
C GLU A 108 9.62 8.62 6.35
N ASP A 109 9.12 7.91 7.35
CA ASP A 109 9.37 6.48 7.54
C ASP A 109 8.77 5.64 6.40
N MET A 110 7.58 6.00 5.90
CA MET A 110 6.96 5.37 4.75
C MET A 110 7.81 5.54 3.48
N ILE A 111 8.23 6.78 3.18
CA ILE A 111 9.09 7.06 2.02
C ILE A 111 10.44 6.37 2.16
N SER A 112 11.01 6.33 3.36
CA SER A 112 12.27 5.65 3.63
C SER A 112 12.16 4.13 3.44
N SER A 113 11.09 3.52 3.96
CA SER A 113 10.82 2.08 3.80
C SER A 113 10.64 1.72 2.33
N PHE A 114 9.89 2.53 1.57
CA PHE A 114 9.72 2.32 0.14
C PHE A 114 11.01 2.56 -0.66
N THR A 115 11.85 3.50 -0.22
CA THR A 115 13.18 3.73 -0.79
C THR A 115 14.06 2.48 -0.65
N VAL A 116 14.07 1.87 0.53
CA VAL A 116 14.84 0.64 0.79
C VAL A 116 14.36 -0.52 -0.08
N GLU A 117 13.04 -0.68 -0.25
CA GLU A 117 12.48 -1.69 -1.17
C GLU A 117 12.99 -1.51 -2.59
N LEU A 118 12.92 -0.28 -3.13
CA LEU A 118 13.42 0.00 -4.48
C LEU A 118 14.95 -0.22 -4.60
N GLU A 119 15.73 0.24 -3.61
CA GLU A 119 17.20 0.12 -3.61
C GLU A 119 17.69 -1.33 -3.43
N SER A 120 16.95 -2.14 -2.68
CA SER A 120 17.27 -3.55 -2.47
C SER A 120 17.10 -4.41 -3.74
N GLY A 121 16.39 -3.89 -4.75
CA GLY A 121 16.13 -4.58 -6.01
C GLY A 121 15.04 -5.65 -5.93
N VAL A 122 14.32 -5.78 -4.80
CA VAL A 122 13.19 -6.73 -4.67
C VAL A 122 12.00 -6.40 -5.57
N MET A 123 11.98 -5.21 -6.18
CA MET A 123 11.00 -4.78 -7.19
C MET A 123 11.54 -4.88 -8.62
N SER A 124 12.75 -5.42 -8.83
CA SER A 124 13.39 -5.47 -10.17
C SER A 124 12.66 -6.33 -11.19
N HIS A 125 11.78 -7.23 -10.75
CA HIS A 125 10.89 -8.00 -11.63
C HIS A 125 9.73 -7.18 -12.19
N LEU A 126 9.39 -6.03 -11.59
CA LEU A 126 8.29 -5.16 -11.98
C LEU A 126 8.70 -4.21 -13.12
N ARG A 127 9.03 -4.78 -14.28
CA ARG A 127 9.59 -4.03 -15.42
C ARG A 127 8.59 -3.08 -16.08
N ASP A 128 7.31 -3.41 -15.97
CA ASP A 128 6.23 -2.66 -16.58
C ASP A 128 5.63 -1.61 -15.63
N LEU A 129 6.13 -1.53 -14.38
CA LEU A 129 5.64 -0.61 -13.38
C LEU A 129 5.98 0.83 -13.80
N GLN A 130 4.94 1.63 -13.97
CA GLN A 130 5.02 3.02 -14.41
C GLN A 130 4.72 4.00 -13.28
N SER A 131 3.79 3.64 -12.41
CA SER A 131 3.36 4.54 -11.33
C SER A 131 3.10 3.81 -10.02
N VAL A 132 3.48 4.47 -8.93
CA VAL A 132 3.10 4.07 -7.59
C VAL A 132 2.49 5.26 -6.86
N CYS A 133 1.25 5.08 -6.42
CA CYS A 133 0.59 5.97 -5.49
C CYS A 133 0.76 5.42 -4.08
N LEU A 134 1.47 6.17 -3.25
CA LEU A 134 1.68 5.84 -1.84
C LEU A 134 0.50 6.31 -0.99
N PRO A 135 0.34 5.77 0.23
CA PRO A 135 -0.72 6.16 1.14
C PRO A 135 -0.78 7.68 1.34
N TRP A 136 -1.98 8.16 1.67
CA TRP A 136 -2.16 9.56 2.04
C TRP A 136 -1.38 9.90 3.32
N SER A 137 -0.98 11.16 3.43
CA SER A 137 -0.30 11.71 4.60
C SER A 137 -1.23 11.71 5.80
N CYS A 138 -0.69 11.34 6.97
CA CYS A 138 -1.40 11.50 8.24
C CYS A 138 -1.61 12.98 8.62
N TYR A 139 -0.91 13.90 7.96
CA TYR A 139 -1.07 15.33 8.16
C TYR A 139 -2.15 15.92 7.25
N ARG A 140 -3.07 16.69 7.84
CA ARG A 140 -4.10 17.44 7.08
C ARG A 140 -3.51 18.42 6.04
N ARG A 141 -2.27 18.88 6.23
CA ARG A 141 -1.57 19.75 5.27
C ARG A 141 -0.88 18.97 4.15
N GLY A 142 -0.91 17.64 4.19
CA GLY A 142 -0.15 16.75 3.34
C GLY A 142 1.30 16.59 3.81
N ILE A 143 2.08 15.87 3.00
CA ILE A 143 3.51 15.66 3.22
C ILE A 143 4.29 16.98 3.23
N SER A 144 5.34 17.06 4.04
CA SER A 144 6.28 18.18 4.04
C SER A 144 7.01 18.32 2.70
N ASP A 145 7.52 19.52 2.40
CA ASP A 145 8.25 19.77 1.16
C ASP A 145 9.53 18.92 1.06
N THR A 146 10.18 18.64 2.18
CA THR A 146 11.36 17.76 2.22
C THR A 146 11.01 16.32 1.83
N VAL A 147 9.89 15.79 2.33
CA VAL A 147 9.39 14.45 1.99
C VAL A 147 8.92 14.40 0.53
N ARG A 148 8.26 15.45 0.04
CA ARG A 148 7.86 15.60 -1.36
C ARG A 148 9.07 15.59 -2.29
N GLU A 149 10.10 16.37 -2.00
CA GLU A 149 11.33 16.38 -2.78
C GLU A 149 12.02 15.01 -2.79
N LYS A 150 12.09 14.35 -1.63
CA LYS A 150 12.65 12.98 -1.53
C LYS A 150 11.89 12.02 -2.44
N ARG A 151 10.55 12.03 -2.39
CA ARG A 151 9.69 11.22 -3.25
C ARG A 151 9.92 11.51 -4.73
N ASP A 152 9.94 12.78 -5.14
CA ASP A 152 10.06 13.15 -6.54
C ASP A 152 11.45 12.77 -7.10
N ARG A 153 12.51 12.95 -6.29
CA ARG A 153 13.87 12.47 -6.63
C ARG A 153 13.93 10.96 -6.74
N LEU A 154 13.25 10.24 -5.86
CA LEU A 154 13.17 8.78 -5.89
C LEU A 154 12.47 8.30 -7.17
N GLY A 155 11.34 8.91 -7.52
CA GLY A 155 10.59 8.61 -8.75
C GLY A 155 11.44 8.85 -9.99
N ALA A 156 12.12 10.01 -10.08
CA ALA A 156 13.03 10.31 -11.18
C ALA A 156 14.19 9.29 -11.29
N ARG A 157 14.76 8.86 -10.15
CA ARG A 157 15.88 7.90 -10.13
C ARG A 157 15.49 6.52 -10.66
N PHE A 158 14.27 6.07 -10.36
CA PHE A 158 13.76 4.76 -10.77
C PHE A 158 12.84 4.79 -11.99
N ASN A 159 12.70 5.94 -12.66
CA ASN A 159 11.78 6.15 -13.78
C ASN A 159 10.33 5.77 -13.45
N LEU A 160 9.87 6.16 -12.25
CA LEU A 160 8.53 5.92 -11.73
C LEU A 160 7.82 7.23 -11.45
N VAL A 161 6.53 7.28 -11.79
CA VAL A 161 5.64 8.34 -11.31
C VAL A 161 5.23 8.01 -9.89
N LEU A 162 5.83 8.71 -8.91
CA LEU A 162 5.48 8.56 -7.49
C LEU A 162 4.54 9.68 -7.05
N THR A 163 3.36 9.30 -6.57
CA THR A 163 2.37 10.22 -6.00
C THR A 163 1.94 9.76 -4.62
N ASN A 164 1.14 10.58 -3.94
CA ASN A 164 0.41 10.16 -2.75
C ASN A 164 -1.09 10.24 -3.05
N GLU A 165 -1.89 9.45 -2.35
CA GLU A 165 -3.34 9.56 -2.45
C GLU A 165 -3.80 10.98 -2.10
N SER A 166 -4.80 11.45 -2.84
CA SER A 166 -5.50 12.69 -2.48
C SER A 166 -6.40 12.36 -1.31
N GLY A 167 -6.30 13.11 -0.22
CA GLY A 167 -7.20 12.91 0.92
C GLY A 167 -8.69 12.96 0.55
N PRO A 168 -9.59 12.44 1.39
CA PRO A 168 -11.01 12.59 1.20
C PRO A 168 -11.31 14.09 1.12
N SER A 169 -11.86 14.48 -0.01
CA SER A 169 -12.48 15.80 -0.18
C SER A 169 -13.47 16.01 0.96
N ALA A 170 -13.25 17.07 1.73
CA ALA A 170 -14.13 17.48 2.83
C ALA A 170 -15.57 17.75 2.36
#